data_AF-A0A2I0T085-F1
#
_entry.id   AF-A0A2I0T085-F1
#
_cell.length_a   1.000
_cell.length_b   1.000
_cell.length_c   1.000
_cell.angle_alpha   90.00
_cell.angle_beta   90.00
_cell.angle_gamma   90.00
#
_symmetry.space_group_name_H-M   'P 1'
#
loop_
_entity.id
_entity.type
_entity.pdbx_description
1 polymer ?
#
loop_
_entity_poly.entity_id
_entity_poly.type
_entity_poly.pdbx_seq_one_letter_code
_entity_poly.pdbx_strand_id
1 'polypeptide(L)'
;MPRHSAWCSRKAQVVQVLGLVFALAGCAGRQDAEPRTVRVEVPVAVPCRVPAVEVPAWATAGLRKGDDLQTKVRALLAERRQRIGYEAQLLAANQACQD
;
A
#
# COMPACT_ATOMS: atom_id res chain seq x y z
N MET A 1 -3.76 78.30 -25.75
CA MET A 1 -3.09 77.21 -24.99
C MET A 1 -3.57 77.29 -23.54
N PRO A 2 -3.88 76.24 -22.75
CA PRO A 2 -3.93 74.78 -22.99
C PRO A 2 -5.25 74.10 -22.47
N ARG A 3 -5.97 73.31 -23.29
CA ARG A 3 -7.13 72.50 -22.83
C ARG A 3 -7.07 71.00 -23.18
N HIS A 4 -5.95 70.53 -23.75
CA HIS A 4 -5.80 69.13 -24.17
C HIS A 4 -5.11 68.21 -23.13
N SER A 5 -4.34 68.76 -22.18
CA SER A 5 -3.56 67.95 -21.22
C SER A 5 -4.42 67.27 -20.16
N ALA A 6 -5.45 67.94 -19.66
CA ALA A 6 -6.27 67.44 -18.55
C ALA A 6 -7.26 66.33 -18.96
N TRP A 7 -7.56 66.18 -20.26
CA TRP A 7 -8.40 65.10 -20.78
C TRP A 7 -7.60 63.81 -20.99
N CYS A 8 -6.34 63.92 -21.42
CA CYS A 8 -5.43 62.78 -21.56
C CYS A 8 -5.05 62.20 -20.18
N SER A 9 -4.79 63.06 -19.20
CA SER A 9 -4.48 62.67 -17.81
C SER A 9 -5.65 61.96 -17.12
N ARG A 10 -6.89 62.44 -17.29
CA ARG A 10 -8.08 61.77 -16.72
C ARG A 10 -8.35 60.40 -17.36
N LYS A 11 -8.15 60.26 -18.67
CA LYS A 11 -8.30 58.95 -19.34
C LYS A 11 -7.25 57.94 -18.87
N ALA A 12 -5.99 58.37 -18.75
CA ALA A 12 -4.91 57.52 -18.23
C ALA A 12 -5.18 57.09 -16.79
N GLN A 13 -5.66 58.02 -15.94
CA GLN A 13 -5.99 57.74 -14.55
C GLN A 13 -7.16 56.75 -14.42
N VAL A 14 -8.20 56.87 -15.26
CA VAL A 14 -9.32 55.92 -15.27
C VAL A 14 -8.86 54.53 -15.70
N VAL A 15 -8.02 54.41 -16.74
CA VAL A 15 -7.49 53.12 -17.20
C VAL A 15 -6.60 52.47 -16.13
N GLN A 16 -5.77 53.26 -15.45
CA GLN A 16 -4.89 52.77 -14.40
C GLN A 16 -5.69 52.28 -13.18
N VAL A 17 -6.73 53.01 -12.78
CA VAL A 17 -7.64 52.57 -11.71
C VAL A 17 -8.38 51.30 -12.11
N LEU A 18 -8.91 51.23 -13.34
CA LEU A 18 -9.59 50.03 -13.83
C LEU A 18 -8.66 48.81 -13.81
N GLY A 19 -7.43 48.96 -14.33
CA GLY A 19 -6.44 47.88 -14.38
C GLY A 19 -6.07 47.37 -12.99
N LEU A 20 -5.92 48.27 -12.02
CA LEU A 20 -5.66 47.90 -10.62
C LEU A 20 -6.82 47.11 -10.00
N VAL A 21 -8.06 47.55 -10.24
CA VAL A 21 -9.27 46.85 -9.74
C VAL A 21 -9.37 45.45 -10.34
N PHE A 22 -9.14 45.29 -11.65
CA PHE A 22 -9.16 43.96 -12.29
C PHE A 22 -8.06 43.03 -11.78
N ALA A 23 -6.85 43.53 -11.55
CA ALA A 23 -5.75 42.75 -11.01
C ALA A 23 -6.05 42.26 -9.57
N LEU A 24 -6.65 43.11 -8.73
CA LEU A 24 -7.03 42.77 -7.36
C LEU A 24 -8.22 41.80 -7.31
N ALA A 25 -9.19 41.93 -8.21
CA ALA A 25 -10.33 41.03 -8.32
C ALA A 25 -9.90 39.59 -8.66
N GLY A 26 -8.84 39.42 -9.48
CA GLY A 26 -8.29 38.10 -9.80
C GLY A 26 -7.68 37.36 -8.60
N CYS A 27 -7.09 38.09 -7.64
CA CYS A 27 -6.57 37.48 -6.40
C CYS A 27 -7.70 37.11 -5.42
N ALA A 28 -8.75 37.93 -5.34
CA ALA A 28 -9.90 37.67 -4.46
C ALA A 28 -10.83 36.56 -4.99
N GLY A 29 -10.84 36.33 -6.31
CA GLY A 29 -11.64 35.29 -6.96
C GLY A 29 -11.04 33.89 -6.92
N ARG A 30 -9.88 33.67 -6.28
CA ARG A 30 -9.32 32.33 -6.10
C ARG A 30 -10.13 31.58 -5.06
N GLN A 31 -11.23 30.99 -5.50
CA GLN A 31 -12.01 30.06 -4.72
C GLN A 31 -11.23 28.75 -4.66
N ASP A 32 -10.73 28.39 -3.49
CA ASP A 32 -10.29 27.02 -3.24
C ASP A 32 -11.49 26.11 -3.52
N ALA A 33 -11.37 25.25 -4.53
CA ALA A 33 -12.47 24.39 -4.95
C ALA A 33 -13.01 23.63 -3.73
N GLU A 34 -14.32 23.66 -3.52
CA GLU A 34 -15.00 22.95 -2.43
C GLU A 34 -14.43 21.53 -2.33
N PRO A 35 -13.91 21.11 -1.16
CA PRO A 35 -13.23 19.83 -1.01
C PRO A 35 -14.23 18.71 -1.28
N ARG A 36 -14.20 18.17 -2.51
CA ARG A 36 -14.98 17.00 -2.87
C ARG A 36 -14.37 15.80 -2.15
N THR A 37 -14.97 15.41 -1.04
CA THR A 37 -14.62 14.19 -0.32
C THR A 37 -14.97 13.00 -1.20
N VAL A 38 -13.97 12.45 -1.90
CA VAL A 38 -14.11 11.24 -2.69
C VAL A 38 -14.05 10.06 -1.72
N ARG A 39 -15.06 9.19 -1.79
CA ARG A 39 -15.01 7.92 -1.06
C ARG A 39 -14.02 7.00 -1.77
N VAL A 40 -12.98 6.59 -1.05
CA VAL A 40 -11.97 5.63 -1.53
C VAL A 40 -12.17 4.33 -0.78
N GLU A 41 -12.33 3.24 -1.51
CA GLU A 41 -12.29 1.89 -0.93
C GLU A 41 -10.82 1.55 -0.67
N VAL A 42 -10.45 1.51 0.62
CA VAL A 42 -9.10 1.11 1.03
C VAL A 42 -9.11 -0.42 1.19
N PRO A 43 -8.30 -1.16 0.43
CA PRO A 43 -8.20 -2.60 0.61
C PRO A 43 -7.63 -2.87 2.00
N VAL A 44 -8.44 -3.52 2.84
CA VAL A 44 -8.01 -3.99 4.16
C VAL A 44 -7.55 -5.45 4.03
N ALA A 45 -6.46 -5.79 4.71
CA ALA A 45 -5.97 -7.16 4.74
C ALA A 45 -7.03 -8.06 5.42
N VAL A 46 -7.57 -9.02 4.69
CA VAL A 46 -8.51 -10.01 5.24
C VAL A 46 -7.70 -11.12 5.92
N PRO A 47 -7.99 -11.47 7.18
CA PRO A 47 -7.26 -12.53 7.87
C PRO A 47 -7.62 -13.88 7.24
N CYS A 48 -6.59 -14.61 6.81
CA CYS A 48 -6.78 -15.97 6.33
C CYS A 48 -7.22 -16.90 7.47
N ARG A 49 -8.22 -17.75 7.20
CA ARG A 49 -8.79 -18.70 8.18
C ARG A 49 -8.47 -20.13 7.75
N VAL A 50 -7.29 -20.63 8.10
CA VAL A 50 -6.89 -22.03 7.87
C VAL A 50 -6.46 -22.62 9.21
N PRO A 51 -6.82 -23.89 9.51
CA PRO A 51 -6.29 -24.58 10.67
C PRO A 51 -4.76 -24.59 10.66
N ALA A 52 -4.16 -24.55 11.85
CA ALA A 52 -2.72 -24.73 11.98
C ALA A 52 -2.33 -26.15 11.52
N VAL A 53 -1.26 -26.25 10.72
CA VAL A 53 -0.72 -27.55 10.30
C VAL A 53 0.11 -28.12 11.44
N GLU A 54 -0.34 -29.25 11.98
CA GLU A 54 0.31 -29.92 13.12
C GLU A 54 1.73 -30.38 12.78
N VAL A 55 2.65 -30.15 13.70
CA VAL A 55 4.03 -30.62 13.58
C VAL A 55 4.08 -32.12 13.89
N PRO A 56 4.52 -32.99 12.97
CA PRO A 56 4.56 -34.42 13.23
C PRO A 56 5.66 -34.77 14.23
N ALA A 57 5.50 -35.92 14.89
CA ALA A 57 6.59 -36.54 15.64
C ALA A 57 7.69 -36.99 14.67
N TRP A 58 8.78 -36.23 14.64
CA TRP A 58 9.91 -36.46 13.74
C TRP A 58 10.59 -37.80 14.02
N ALA A 59 10.75 -38.63 12.99
CA ALA A 59 11.30 -39.97 13.14
C ALA A 59 12.74 -39.98 13.69
N THR A 60 13.50 -38.90 13.52
CA THR A 60 14.86 -38.78 14.07
C THR A 60 14.92 -38.31 15.52
N ALA A 61 13.81 -37.88 16.12
CA ALA A 61 13.80 -37.28 17.48
C ALA A 61 14.35 -38.21 18.56
N GLY A 62 14.23 -39.53 18.36
CA GLY A 62 14.72 -40.55 19.31
C GLY A 62 16.13 -41.09 19.02
N LEU A 63 16.80 -40.64 17.94
CA LEU A 63 18.11 -41.18 17.57
C LEU A 63 19.19 -40.82 18.60
N ARG A 64 20.06 -41.79 18.89
CA ARG A 64 21.21 -41.65 19.77
C ARG A 64 22.51 -41.78 18.99
N LYS A 65 23.60 -41.22 19.53
CA LYS A 65 24.93 -41.31 18.93
C LYS A 65 25.38 -42.77 18.73
N GLY A 66 25.04 -43.64 19.69
CA GLY A 66 25.41 -45.06 19.69
C GLY A 66 24.57 -45.96 18.78
N ASP A 67 23.49 -45.46 18.18
CA ASP A 67 22.65 -46.29 17.30
C ASP A 67 23.44 -46.73 16.07
N ASP A 68 23.16 -47.95 15.61
CA ASP A 68 23.78 -48.49 14.42
C ASP A 68 23.37 -47.71 13.16
N LEU A 69 24.15 -47.89 12.09
CA LEU A 69 23.93 -47.17 10.84
C LEU A 69 22.57 -47.48 10.21
N GLN A 70 22.09 -48.73 10.28
CA GLN A 70 20.81 -49.11 9.68
C GLN A 70 19.64 -48.43 10.38
N THR A 71 19.67 -48.36 11.72
CA THR A 71 18.68 -47.63 12.52
C THR A 71 18.66 -46.14 12.15
N LYS A 72 19.83 -45.50 12.03
CA LYS A 72 19.94 -44.09 11.62
C LYS A 72 19.42 -43.84 10.21
N VAL A 73 19.83 -44.65 9.23
CA VAL A 73 19.41 -44.49 7.83
C VAL A 73 17.89 -44.69 7.70
N ARG A 74 17.32 -45.67 8.39
CA ARG A 74 15.87 -45.91 8.39
C ARG A 74 15.11 -44.70 8.93
N ALA A 75 15.53 -44.15 10.07
CA ALA A 75 14.91 -42.97 10.68
C ALA A 75 15.01 -41.74 9.77
N LEU A 76 16.18 -41.51 9.14
CA LEU A 76 16.37 -40.40 8.21
C LEU A 76 15.50 -40.51 6.96
N LEU A 77 15.39 -41.71 6.37
CA LEU A 77 14.54 -41.94 5.20
C LEU A 77 13.04 -41.85 5.53
N ALA A 78 12.65 -42.22 6.75
CA ALA A 78 11.29 -42.03 7.24
C ALA A 78 10.99 -40.54 7.44
N GLU A 79 11.87 -39.80 8.12
CA GLU A 79 11.70 -38.37 8.33
C GLU A 79 11.70 -37.58 7.02
N ARG A 80 12.54 -37.96 6.04
CA ARG A 80 12.51 -37.33 4.71
C ARG A 80 11.11 -37.37 4.10
N ARG A 81 10.40 -38.49 4.23
CA ARG A 81 9.00 -38.60 3.77
C ARG A 81 8.04 -37.77 4.61
N GLN A 82 8.24 -37.72 5.93
CA GLN A 82 7.46 -36.84 6.82
C GLN A 82 7.60 -35.37 6.41
N ARG A 83 8.82 -34.91 6.11
CA ARG A 83 9.09 -33.53 5.68
C ARG A 83 8.38 -33.19 4.37
N ILE A 84 8.44 -34.09 3.38
CA ILE A 84 7.73 -33.94 2.10
C ILE A 84 6.22 -33.78 2.33
N GLY A 85 5.63 -34.64 3.19
CA GLY A 85 4.20 -34.56 3.51
C GLY A 85 3.83 -33.28 4.26
N TYR A 86 4.65 -32.87 5.23
CA TYR A 86 4.44 -31.65 6.01
C TYR A 86 4.54 -30.39 5.13
N GLU A 87 5.53 -30.34 4.23
CA GLU A 87 5.67 -29.25 3.25
C GLU A 87 4.47 -29.17 2.32
N ALA A 88 3.98 -30.32 1.82
CA ALA A 88 2.77 -30.36 1.00
C ALA A 88 1.53 -29.82 1.74
N GLN A 89 1.38 -30.16 3.03
CA GLN A 89 0.29 -29.62 3.85
C GLN A 89 0.43 -28.11 4.09
N LEU A 90 1.64 -27.62 4.34
CA LEU A 90 1.92 -26.20 4.49
C LEU A 90 1.62 -25.42 3.20
N LEU A 91 2.03 -25.96 2.04
CA LEU A 91 1.73 -25.36 0.75
C LEU A 91 0.22 -25.30 0.50
N ALA A 92 -0.51 -26.38 0.80
CA ALA A 92 -1.96 -26.40 0.67
C ALA A 92 -2.64 -25.37 1.59
N ALA A 93 -2.18 -25.26 2.85
CA ALA A 93 -2.69 -24.27 3.79
C ALA A 93 -2.40 -22.84 3.34
N ASN A 94 -1.21 -22.59 2.76
CA ASN A 94 -0.86 -21.28 2.21
C ASN A 94 -1.71 -20.95 0.98
N GLN A 95 -1.90 -21.90 0.07
CA GLN A 95 -2.68 -21.70 -1.14
C GLN A 95 -4.15 -21.38 -0.83
N ALA A 96 -4.72 -22.00 0.21
CA ALA A 96 -6.06 -21.66 0.68
C ALA A 96 -6.22 -20.21 1.18
N CYS A 97 -5.13 -19.47 1.35
CA CYS A 97 -5.12 -18.04 1.72
C CYS A 97 -4.93 -17.08 0.54
N GLN A 98 -4.62 -17.60 -0.64
CA GLN A 98 -4.30 -16.80 -1.82
C GLN A 98 -5.51 -16.61 -2.76
N ASP A 99 -6.54 -17.46 -2.60
CA ASP A 99 -7.85 -17.32 -3.24
C ASP A 99 -8.78 -16.42 -2.40
#